data_AF-A0A5C7LZV2-F1
#
_entry.id   AF-A0A5C7LZV2-F1
#
_cell.length_a   1.000
_cell.length_b   1.000
_cell.length_c   1.000
_cell.angle_alpha   90.00
_cell.angle_beta   90.00
_cell.angle_gamma   90.00
#
_symmetry.space_group_name_H-M   'P 1'
#
loop_
_entity.id
_entity.type
_entity.pdbx_description
1 polymer ?
#
loop_
_entity_poly.entity_id
_entity_poly.type
_entity_poly.pdbx_seq_one_letter_code
_entity_poly.pdbx_strand_id
1 'polypeptide(L)'
;MSLPYRLGDQGTEIVSWQTWFNRMYASYAPKVDGYYGNDEVTAVKIMQRNLGLPETGVFDERTAELAKYRVDGNYTPPSPVRPSPTGRHLALVYRGTGGVIGEDIVSRVCQAAGDLVEERNPDWDASMGGIPVGTAPIGPGLSMNRAVEGGFEAGKAEFLARRRDVPDIKVVIGGYSAGAVVAARLRQWLQANYPNNYLCSFSFGGPTRPVGGAYYGGLAAPGRGIGSWRYGDTGDWRHCWLADPADMYTSVPDNNTGAIMSTAYDIVTAVQLTDPLATANAIANKVPVIVDQFFADPGAGIDAIGRAGRFVIDGTRPHIEYHLREVWPGQTYLGLAVQHVRDWCSRVAPAAA
;
A
#
# COMPACT_ATOMS: atom_id res chain seq x y z
N MET A 1 10.83 -26.47 30.75
CA MET A 1 10.15 -25.57 31.70
C MET A 1 8.75 -25.32 31.15
N SER A 2 7.70 -25.48 31.95
CA SER A 2 6.34 -25.09 31.53
C SER A 2 6.11 -23.61 31.83
N LEU A 3 5.12 -23.00 31.18
CA LEU A 3 4.59 -21.70 31.58
C LEU A 3 4.25 -21.69 33.09
N PRO A 4 4.29 -20.52 33.75
CA PRO A 4 4.63 -19.20 33.20
C PRO A 4 6.15 -18.93 33.11
N TYR A 5 6.57 -18.13 32.12
CA TYR A 5 7.93 -17.56 32.09
C TYR A 5 7.98 -16.23 32.84
N ARG A 6 8.97 -16.07 33.72
CA ARG A 6 9.12 -14.92 34.62
C ARG A 6 10.57 -14.50 34.75
N LEU A 7 10.78 -13.30 35.31
CA LEU A 7 12.11 -12.73 35.55
C LEU A 7 13.04 -13.73 36.25
N GLY A 8 14.17 -14.01 35.62
CA GLY A 8 15.19 -14.94 36.11
C GLY A 8 15.14 -16.35 35.52
N ASP A 9 14.08 -16.68 34.76
CA ASP A 9 14.01 -17.96 34.07
C ASP A 9 15.06 -18.03 32.95
N GLN A 10 15.62 -19.22 32.72
CA GLN A 10 16.62 -19.45 31.68
C GLN A 10 16.53 -20.88 31.15
N GLY A 11 16.92 -21.07 29.89
CA GLY A 11 16.94 -22.40 29.28
C GLY A 11 16.56 -22.40 27.79
N THR A 12 16.59 -23.58 27.19
CA THR A 12 16.27 -23.77 25.76
C THR A 12 14.82 -23.44 25.44
N GLU A 13 13.93 -23.55 26.43
CA GLU A 13 12.52 -23.14 26.31
C GLU A 13 12.39 -21.61 26.22
N ILE A 14 13.22 -20.85 26.96
CA ILE A 14 13.28 -19.38 26.85
C ILE A 14 13.86 -18.97 25.50
N VAL A 15 14.90 -19.64 25.00
CA VAL A 15 15.42 -19.41 23.63
C VAL A 15 14.33 -19.64 22.59
N SER A 16 13.57 -20.72 22.72
CA SER A 16 12.48 -21.06 21.80
C SER A 16 11.37 -20.02 21.84
N TRP A 17 11.01 -19.56 23.04
CA TRP A 17 10.07 -18.47 23.23
C TRP A 17 10.59 -17.14 22.67
N GLN A 18 11.82 -16.71 22.98
CA GLN A 18 12.43 -15.48 22.44
C GLN A 18 12.51 -15.52 20.91
N THR A 19 12.84 -16.66 20.31
CA THR A 19 12.87 -16.83 18.85
C THR A 19 11.49 -16.67 18.23
N TRP A 20 10.47 -17.27 18.85
CA TRP A 20 9.07 -17.06 18.46
C TRP A 20 8.65 -15.59 18.65
N PHE A 21 8.98 -14.99 19.78
CA PHE A 21 8.63 -13.62 20.12
C PHE A 21 9.27 -12.63 19.14
N ASN A 22 10.55 -12.86 18.80
CA ASN A 22 11.29 -12.09 17.79
C ASN A 22 10.65 -12.17 16.41
N ARG A 23 10.20 -13.35 16.00
CA ARG A 23 9.49 -13.55 14.72
C ARG A 23 8.15 -12.83 14.67
N MET A 24 7.37 -12.88 15.75
CA MET A 24 5.99 -12.40 15.79
C MET A 24 5.85 -10.93 16.19
N TYR A 25 6.80 -10.42 16.98
CA TYR A 25 6.73 -9.10 17.64
C TYR A 25 8.06 -8.35 17.53
N ALA A 26 8.70 -8.43 16.36
CA ALA A 26 10.06 -7.92 16.09
C ALA A 26 10.29 -6.45 16.51
N SER A 27 9.26 -5.61 16.50
CA SER A 27 9.37 -4.18 16.81
C SER A 27 9.73 -3.87 18.28
N TYR A 28 9.52 -4.81 19.20
CA TYR A 28 9.86 -4.66 20.61
C TYR A 28 10.39 -5.96 21.22
N ALA A 29 10.82 -6.90 20.37
CA ALA A 29 11.32 -8.18 20.82
C ALA A 29 12.68 -8.04 21.50
N PRO A 30 12.89 -8.71 22.64
CA PRO A 30 14.18 -8.74 23.29
C PRO A 30 15.17 -9.62 22.50
N LYS A 31 16.43 -9.56 22.88
CA LYS A 31 17.49 -10.38 22.28
C LYS A 31 17.22 -11.87 22.56
N VAL A 32 17.56 -12.73 21.60
CA VAL A 32 17.55 -14.18 21.83
C VAL A 32 18.87 -14.58 22.50
N ASP A 33 18.85 -14.73 23.82
CA ASP A 33 20.01 -15.13 24.64
C ASP A 33 19.73 -16.24 25.66
N GLY A 34 18.48 -16.71 25.72
CA GLY A 34 18.02 -17.78 26.60
C GLY A 34 17.76 -17.37 28.04
N TYR A 35 17.74 -16.08 28.35
CA TYR A 35 17.47 -15.54 29.67
C TYR A 35 16.24 -14.61 29.68
N TYR A 36 15.30 -14.85 30.59
CA TYR A 36 14.13 -14.01 30.76
C TYR A 36 14.43 -12.86 31.74
N GLY A 37 14.93 -11.76 31.20
CA GLY A 37 15.37 -10.57 31.92
C GLY A 37 14.36 -9.42 31.95
N ASN A 38 14.83 -8.23 32.30
CA ASN A 38 13.99 -7.02 32.36
C ASN A 38 13.46 -6.60 30.97
N ASP A 39 14.19 -6.94 29.91
CA ASP A 39 13.78 -6.64 28.54
C ASP A 39 12.60 -7.54 28.13
N GLU A 40 12.61 -8.82 28.51
CA GLU A 40 11.50 -9.76 28.34
C GLU A 40 10.27 -9.35 29.16
N VAL A 41 10.47 -8.95 30.42
CA VAL A 41 9.40 -8.40 31.26
C VAL A 41 8.76 -7.18 30.58
N THR A 42 9.58 -6.27 30.04
CA THR A 42 9.09 -5.07 29.35
C THR A 42 8.35 -5.42 28.07
N ALA A 43 8.91 -6.32 27.26
CA ALA A 43 8.31 -6.78 26.02
C ALA A 43 6.98 -7.48 26.28
N VAL A 44 6.88 -8.30 27.33
CA VAL A 44 5.64 -8.99 27.69
C VAL A 44 4.61 -8.03 28.27
N LYS A 45 5.00 -6.98 28.99
CA LYS A 45 4.05 -5.92 29.39
C LYS A 45 3.46 -5.20 28.18
N ILE A 46 4.29 -4.89 27.18
CA ILE A 46 3.81 -4.30 25.91
C ILE A 46 2.83 -5.25 25.22
N MET A 47 3.17 -6.54 25.12
CA MET A 47 2.29 -7.56 24.56
C MET A 47 0.96 -7.65 25.34
N GLN A 48 1.01 -7.74 26.66
CA GLN A 48 -0.16 -7.83 27.51
C GLN A 48 -1.07 -6.62 27.36
N ARG A 49 -0.50 -5.41 27.33
CA ARG A 49 -1.24 -4.18 27.03
C ARG A 49 -1.96 -4.26 25.68
N ASN A 50 -1.26 -4.73 24.64
CA ASN A 50 -1.82 -4.89 23.30
C ASN A 50 -2.91 -5.99 23.24
N LEU A 51 -2.85 -6.97 24.14
CA LEU A 51 -3.85 -8.04 24.29
C LEU A 51 -4.97 -7.69 25.28
N GLY A 52 -4.96 -6.49 25.88
CA GLY A 52 -5.94 -6.07 26.88
C GLY A 52 -5.83 -6.83 28.22
N LEU A 53 -4.65 -7.36 28.54
CA LEU A 53 -4.36 -8.07 29.78
C LEU A 53 -3.68 -7.15 30.81
N PRO A 54 -3.73 -7.49 32.11
CA PRO A 54 -2.88 -6.85 33.11
C PRO A 54 -1.40 -6.98 32.75
N GLU A 55 -0.67 -5.87 32.84
CA GLU A 55 0.76 -5.78 32.48
C GLU A 55 1.66 -6.36 33.57
N THR A 56 1.54 -7.67 33.81
CA THR A 56 2.33 -8.38 34.84
C THR A 56 3.79 -8.55 34.43
N GLY A 57 4.07 -8.59 33.12
CA GLY A 57 5.39 -8.91 32.58
C GLY A 57 5.80 -10.36 32.83
N VAL A 58 4.83 -11.20 33.19
CA VAL A 58 4.96 -12.66 33.30
C VAL A 58 4.25 -13.26 32.10
N PHE A 59 4.95 -14.07 31.31
CA PHE A 59 4.36 -14.76 30.17
C PHE A 59 3.65 -16.02 30.65
N ASP A 60 2.39 -15.86 31.06
CA ASP A 60 1.55 -16.91 31.61
C ASP A 60 0.70 -17.64 30.55
N GLU A 61 -0.05 -18.64 30.98
CA GLU A 61 -0.92 -19.46 30.12
C GLU A 61 -1.94 -18.61 29.38
N ARG A 62 -2.47 -17.55 30.01
CA ARG A 62 -3.46 -16.68 29.39
C ARG A 62 -2.83 -15.78 28.32
N THR A 63 -1.64 -15.25 28.60
CA THR A 63 -0.84 -14.46 27.64
C THR A 63 -0.43 -15.35 26.47
N ALA A 64 0.01 -16.57 26.73
CA ALA A 64 0.36 -17.57 25.71
C ALA A 64 -0.84 -17.97 24.86
N GLU A 65 -2.00 -18.22 25.46
CA GLU A 65 -3.24 -18.58 24.76
C GLU A 65 -3.66 -17.46 23.79
N LEU A 66 -3.71 -16.21 24.26
CA LEU A 66 -4.12 -15.07 23.44
C LEU A 66 -3.08 -14.71 22.36
N ALA A 67 -1.79 -14.90 22.66
CA ALA A 67 -0.72 -14.78 21.67
C ALA A 67 -0.60 -16.02 20.77
N LYS A 68 -1.41 -17.07 20.99
CA LYS A 68 -1.39 -18.36 20.28
C LYS A 68 -0.02 -19.05 20.29
N TYR A 69 0.73 -18.87 21.37
CA TYR A 69 2.00 -19.55 21.63
C TYR A 69 1.76 -21.01 22.04
N ARG A 70 2.60 -21.93 21.54
CA ARG A 70 2.60 -23.35 21.92
C ARG A 70 3.99 -23.76 22.43
N VAL A 71 4.02 -24.50 23.53
CA VAL A 71 5.24 -24.85 24.30
C VAL A 71 5.98 -26.06 23.71
N ASP A 72 5.33 -26.85 22.85
CA ASP A 72 5.80 -28.16 22.37
C ASP A 72 6.83 -28.11 21.21
N GLY A 73 7.36 -26.94 20.87
CA GLY A 73 8.45 -26.79 19.89
C GLY A 73 8.06 -27.05 18.43
N ASN A 74 6.86 -27.57 18.16
CA ASN A 74 6.29 -27.70 16.82
C ASN A 74 5.38 -26.50 16.54
N TYR A 75 5.98 -25.42 16.05
CA TYR A 75 5.23 -24.46 15.25
C TYR A 75 4.91 -25.10 13.90
N THR A 76 3.80 -25.84 13.82
CA THR A 76 3.01 -25.76 12.59
C THR A 76 2.49 -24.33 12.60
N PRO A 77 2.78 -23.50 11.57
CA PRO A 77 2.00 -22.30 11.40
C PRO A 77 0.54 -22.71 11.56
N PRO A 78 -0.31 -21.92 12.24
CA PRO A 78 -1.69 -22.00 11.82
C PRO A 78 -1.62 -21.84 10.31
N SER A 79 -2.07 -22.83 9.53
CA SER A 79 -2.71 -22.50 8.27
C SER A 79 -3.51 -21.26 8.61
N PRO A 80 -3.24 -20.09 7.97
CA PRO A 80 -3.83 -18.83 8.39
C PRO A 80 -5.25 -19.18 8.74
N VAL A 81 -5.64 -18.97 10.01
CA VAL A 81 -7.05 -19.11 10.35
C VAL A 81 -7.64 -18.01 9.51
N ARG A 82 -8.00 -18.37 8.28
CA ARG A 82 -8.86 -17.64 7.41
C ARG A 82 -10.06 -17.59 8.33
N PRO A 83 -10.38 -16.43 8.93
CA PRO A 83 -11.72 -16.30 9.45
C PRO A 83 -12.62 -16.80 8.32
N SER A 84 -13.66 -17.55 8.67
CA SER A 84 -14.67 -17.89 7.68
C SER A 84 -14.87 -16.65 6.79
N PRO A 85 -14.75 -16.75 5.45
CA PRO A 85 -14.84 -15.60 4.56
C PRO A 85 -16.10 -14.74 4.79
N THR A 86 -17.06 -15.26 5.56
CA THR A 86 -18.16 -14.58 6.20
C THR A 86 -17.69 -13.68 7.36
N GLY A 87 -17.18 -12.48 7.05
CA GLY A 87 -16.95 -11.45 8.08
C GLY A 87 -15.65 -10.67 8.00
N ARG A 88 -15.05 -10.47 6.82
CA ARG A 88 -13.97 -9.48 6.64
C ARG A 88 -14.41 -8.42 5.64
N HIS A 89 -13.88 -7.20 5.78
CA HIS A 89 -14.09 -6.14 4.81
C HIS A 89 -13.34 -6.46 3.51
N LEU A 90 -13.88 -6.05 2.36
CA LEU A 90 -13.24 -6.25 1.07
C LEU A 90 -12.09 -5.23 0.91
N ALA A 91 -10.87 -5.67 0.68
CA ALA A 91 -9.75 -4.78 0.34
C ALA A 91 -9.40 -4.91 -1.14
N LEU A 92 -9.72 -3.89 -1.94
CA LEU A 92 -9.33 -3.78 -3.34
C LEU A 92 -8.02 -3.00 -3.43
N VAL A 93 -6.92 -3.68 -3.74
CA VAL A 93 -5.59 -3.10 -3.73
C VAL A 93 -4.88 -3.17 -5.07
N TYR A 94 -4.10 -2.13 -5.36
CA TYR A 94 -3.44 -1.92 -6.64
C TYR A 94 -1.96 -1.63 -6.43
N ARG A 95 -1.12 -2.59 -6.82
CA ARG A 95 0.34 -2.50 -6.74
C ARG A 95 0.92 -1.34 -7.58
N GLY A 96 2.20 -1.05 -7.40
CA GLY A 96 2.93 -0.15 -8.29
C GLY A 96 3.31 -0.84 -9.60
N THR A 97 3.80 -0.08 -10.58
CA THR A 97 4.26 -0.65 -11.85
C THR A 97 5.35 -1.70 -11.61
N GLY A 98 5.21 -2.88 -12.20
CA GLY A 98 6.14 -4.00 -11.99
C GLY A 98 6.08 -4.67 -10.61
N GLY A 99 5.11 -4.29 -9.76
CA GLY A 99 4.91 -4.94 -8.46
C GLY A 99 4.48 -6.40 -8.59
N VAL A 100 4.90 -7.22 -7.63
CA VAL A 100 4.51 -8.64 -7.50
C VAL A 100 3.48 -8.76 -6.39
N ILE A 101 2.31 -9.31 -6.70
CA ILE A 101 1.23 -9.53 -5.73
C ILE A 101 1.76 -10.39 -4.58
N GLY A 102 1.48 -9.96 -3.35
CA GLY A 102 1.95 -10.63 -2.13
C GLY A 102 3.30 -10.12 -1.64
N GLU A 103 4.11 -9.50 -2.49
CA GLU A 103 5.40 -8.90 -2.11
C GLU A 103 5.33 -7.37 -2.09
N ASP A 104 4.44 -6.78 -2.89
CA ASP A 104 4.28 -5.34 -2.99
C ASP A 104 3.73 -4.72 -1.70
N ILE A 105 3.95 -3.40 -1.55
CA ILE A 105 3.64 -2.68 -0.32
C ILE A 105 2.14 -2.66 0.01
N VAL A 106 1.24 -2.72 -0.98
CA VAL A 106 -0.21 -2.72 -0.70
C VAL A 106 -0.69 -4.10 -0.28
N SER A 107 -0.13 -5.19 -0.84
CA SER A 107 -0.32 -6.54 -0.31
C SER A 107 0.20 -6.66 1.13
N ARG A 108 1.36 -6.07 1.45
CA ARG A 108 1.90 -6.08 2.82
C ARG A 108 1.00 -5.37 3.82
N VAL A 109 0.27 -4.31 3.42
CA VAL A 109 -0.76 -3.69 4.26
C VAL A 109 -1.90 -4.67 4.54
N CYS A 110 -2.42 -5.33 3.50
CA CYS A 110 -3.50 -6.30 3.63
C CYS A 110 -3.11 -7.51 4.48
N GLN A 111 -1.88 -8.02 4.34
CA GLN A 111 -1.37 -9.13 5.14
C GLN A 111 -1.34 -8.77 6.64
N ALA A 112 -0.86 -7.58 6.98
CA ALA A 112 -0.81 -7.10 8.37
C ALA A 112 -2.20 -6.75 8.96
N ALA A 113 -3.20 -6.58 8.10
CA ALA A 113 -4.61 -6.40 8.47
C ALA A 113 -5.47 -7.62 8.10
N GLY A 114 -4.87 -8.79 7.86
CA GLY A 114 -5.53 -9.93 7.23
C GLY A 114 -6.64 -10.57 8.09
N ASP A 115 -6.65 -10.28 9.38
CA ASP A 115 -7.73 -10.58 10.32
C ASP A 115 -8.99 -9.74 10.07
N LEU A 116 -8.85 -8.54 9.50
CA LEU A 116 -9.93 -7.58 9.28
C LEU A 116 -10.34 -7.45 7.81
N VAL A 117 -9.41 -7.69 6.87
CA VAL A 117 -9.65 -7.49 5.43
C VAL A 117 -9.38 -8.73 4.61
N GLU A 118 -10.19 -8.94 3.59
CA GLU A 118 -9.96 -9.88 2.50
C GLU A 118 -9.26 -9.15 1.35
N GLU A 119 -7.98 -9.45 1.13
CA GLU A 119 -7.22 -8.92 0.00
C GLU A 119 -7.78 -9.43 -1.32
N ARG A 120 -8.05 -8.49 -2.23
CA ARG A 120 -8.38 -8.74 -3.63
C ARG A 120 -7.54 -7.83 -4.50
N ASN A 121 -6.93 -8.44 -5.51
CA ASN A 121 -6.12 -7.78 -6.53
C ASN A 121 -6.87 -7.92 -7.86
N PRO A 122 -7.70 -6.93 -8.24
CA PRO A 122 -8.35 -6.94 -9.55
C PRO A 122 -7.32 -7.01 -10.68
N ASP A 123 -7.71 -7.67 -11.77
CA ASP A 123 -6.82 -7.86 -12.91
C ASP A 123 -6.43 -6.50 -13.51
N TRP A 124 -5.12 -6.23 -13.55
CA TRP A 124 -4.55 -5.04 -14.14
C TRP A 124 -3.06 -5.23 -14.43
N ASP A 125 -2.60 -4.66 -15.54
CA ASP A 125 -1.27 -4.91 -16.10
C ASP A 125 -0.12 -4.36 -15.26
N ALA A 126 -0.36 -3.34 -14.45
CA ALA A 126 0.70 -2.63 -13.71
C ALA A 126 1.90 -2.24 -14.60
N SER A 127 1.62 -1.60 -15.74
CA SER A 127 2.59 -1.30 -16.80
C SER A 127 2.72 0.19 -17.10
N MET A 128 3.87 0.58 -17.69
CA MET A 128 4.20 1.93 -18.20
C MET A 128 4.56 1.88 -19.70
N GLY A 129 3.80 1.13 -20.49
CA GLY A 129 3.94 1.12 -21.95
C GLY A 129 5.16 0.41 -22.50
N GLY A 130 5.81 -0.45 -21.71
CA GLY A 130 7.11 -1.03 -22.05
C GLY A 130 8.31 -0.17 -21.69
N ILE A 131 8.12 1.01 -21.09
CA ILE A 131 9.20 1.80 -20.51
C ILE A 131 9.71 1.05 -19.26
N PRO A 132 11.03 0.80 -19.13
CA PRO A 132 11.55 0.04 -18.00
C PRO A 132 11.34 0.81 -16.70
N VAL A 133 10.71 0.13 -15.73
CA VAL A 133 10.48 0.61 -14.37
C VAL A 133 11.08 -0.38 -13.38
N GLY A 134 12.01 0.06 -12.52
CA GLY A 134 12.70 -0.86 -11.61
C GLY A 134 13.35 -2.04 -12.34
N THR A 135 12.92 -3.27 -12.05
CA THR A 135 13.40 -4.52 -12.68
C THR A 135 12.60 -4.97 -13.90
N ALA A 136 11.52 -4.26 -14.27
CA ALA A 136 10.69 -4.65 -15.40
C ALA A 136 11.42 -4.44 -16.74
N PRO A 137 11.50 -5.46 -17.60
CA PRO A 137 12.14 -5.33 -18.91
C PRO A 137 11.33 -4.46 -19.85
N ILE A 138 11.97 -3.98 -20.91
CA ILE A 138 11.28 -3.41 -22.07
C ILE A 138 10.39 -4.51 -22.67
N GLY A 139 9.11 -4.23 -22.91
CA GLY A 139 8.16 -5.27 -23.33
C GLY A 139 6.82 -4.74 -23.83
N PRO A 140 5.88 -5.64 -24.19
CA PRO A 140 4.63 -5.30 -24.87
C PRO A 140 3.54 -4.74 -23.95
N GLY A 141 3.91 -4.19 -22.79
CA GLY A 141 2.95 -3.72 -21.79
C GLY A 141 2.11 -2.54 -22.28
N LEU A 142 0.85 -2.48 -21.84
CA LEU A 142 -0.03 -1.33 -22.07
C LEU A 142 0.57 -0.04 -21.49
N SER A 143 0.26 1.11 -22.09
CA SER A 143 0.53 2.41 -21.46
C SER A 143 -0.09 2.47 -20.06
N MET A 144 0.47 3.31 -19.17
CA MET A 144 -0.08 3.45 -17.82
C MET A 144 -1.55 3.84 -17.85
N ASN A 145 -1.93 4.74 -18.76
CA ASN A 145 -3.32 5.19 -18.88
C ASN A 145 -4.26 4.03 -19.23
N ARG A 146 -3.86 3.15 -20.15
CA ARG A 146 -4.66 1.97 -20.52
C ARG A 146 -4.68 0.92 -19.41
N ALA A 147 -3.55 0.68 -18.76
CA ALA A 147 -3.47 -0.22 -17.61
C ALA A 147 -4.36 0.27 -16.45
N VAL A 148 -4.35 1.57 -16.16
CA VAL A 148 -5.19 2.20 -15.13
C VAL A 148 -6.66 2.07 -15.46
N GLU A 149 -7.04 2.24 -16.73
CA GLU A 149 -8.42 2.04 -17.18
C GLU A 149 -8.88 0.59 -16.97
N GLY A 150 -8.06 -0.38 -17.40
CA GLY A 150 -8.34 -1.80 -17.17
C GLY A 150 -8.51 -2.14 -15.69
N GLY A 151 -7.59 -1.66 -14.83
CA GLY A 151 -7.67 -1.90 -13.39
C GLY A 151 -8.88 -1.24 -12.71
N PHE A 152 -9.31 -0.08 -13.22
CA PHE A 152 -10.53 0.59 -12.74
C PHE A 152 -11.78 -0.22 -13.10
N GLU A 153 -11.90 -0.67 -14.35
CA GLU A 153 -13.03 -1.51 -14.79
C GLU A 153 -13.07 -2.86 -14.05
N ALA A 154 -11.92 -3.52 -13.89
CA ALA A 154 -11.82 -4.76 -13.11
C ALA A 154 -12.20 -4.55 -11.64
N GLY A 155 -11.77 -3.45 -11.04
CA GLY A 155 -12.14 -3.06 -9.67
C GLY A 155 -13.63 -2.88 -9.46
N LYS A 156 -14.29 -2.19 -10.40
CA LYS A 156 -15.75 -2.04 -10.39
C LYS A 156 -16.44 -3.40 -10.50
N ALA A 157 -16.00 -4.25 -11.42
CA ALA A 157 -16.60 -5.56 -11.63
C ALA A 157 -16.50 -6.43 -10.36
N GLU A 158 -15.33 -6.49 -9.73
CA GLU A 158 -15.10 -7.22 -8.48
C GLU A 158 -16.01 -6.71 -7.36
N PHE A 159 -16.06 -5.38 -7.16
CA PHE A 159 -16.94 -4.78 -6.16
C PHE A 159 -18.42 -5.08 -6.42
N LEU A 160 -18.90 -4.89 -7.65
CA LEU A 160 -20.31 -5.10 -8.00
C LEU A 160 -20.71 -6.57 -7.86
N ALA A 161 -19.80 -7.50 -8.16
CA ALA A 161 -20.01 -8.93 -7.90
C ALA A 161 -20.16 -9.18 -6.40
N ARG A 162 -19.23 -8.66 -5.57
CA ARG A 162 -19.28 -8.86 -4.12
C ARG A 162 -20.50 -8.21 -3.46
N ARG A 163 -20.89 -7.03 -3.92
CA ARG A 163 -22.07 -6.31 -3.44
C ARG A 163 -23.37 -7.00 -3.80
N ARG A 164 -23.42 -7.75 -4.91
CA ARG A 164 -24.60 -8.54 -5.28
C ARG A 164 -24.94 -9.56 -4.21
N ASP A 165 -23.91 -10.19 -3.65
CA ASP A 165 -24.05 -11.19 -2.59
C ASP A 165 -24.20 -10.52 -1.22
N VAL A 166 -23.43 -9.45 -0.97
CA VAL A 166 -23.38 -8.74 0.32
C VAL A 166 -23.60 -7.23 0.10
N PRO A 167 -24.85 -6.74 0.07
CA PRO A 167 -25.18 -5.36 -0.30
C PRO A 167 -24.46 -4.28 0.52
N ASP A 168 -24.20 -4.55 1.81
CA ASP A 168 -23.56 -3.63 2.76
C ASP A 168 -22.06 -3.88 2.94
N ILE A 169 -21.43 -4.65 2.04
CA ILE A 169 -19.99 -4.94 2.11
C ILE A 169 -19.19 -3.64 2.20
N LYS A 170 -18.30 -3.57 3.18
CA LYS A 170 -17.42 -2.42 3.38
C LYS A 170 -16.13 -2.63 2.62
N VAL A 171 -15.65 -1.57 1.98
CA VAL A 171 -14.53 -1.61 1.04
C VAL A 171 -13.41 -0.73 1.51
N VAL A 172 -12.23 -1.33 1.65
CA VAL A 172 -10.94 -0.67 1.76
C VAL A 172 -10.35 -0.58 0.35
N ILE A 173 -9.82 0.59 -0.03
CA ILE A 173 -9.15 0.77 -1.33
C ILE A 173 -7.70 1.19 -1.08
N GLY A 174 -6.73 0.43 -1.62
CA GLY A 174 -5.31 0.71 -1.46
C GLY A 174 -4.61 0.87 -2.80
N GLY A 175 -3.65 1.80 -2.91
CA GLY A 175 -2.87 1.94 -4.14
C GLY A 175 -1.45 2.44 -3.92
N TYR A 176 -0.53 2.02 -4.78
CA TYR A 176 0.86 2.49 -4.76
C TYR A 176 1.28 2.98 -6.16
N SER A 177 1.89 4.17 -6.26
CA SER A 177 2.39 4.74 -7.51
C SER A 177 1.30 4.79 -8.59
N ALA A 178 1.50 4.16 -9.76
CA ALA A 178 0.46 4.03 -10.79
C ALA A 178 -0.84 3.38 -10.26
N GLY A 179 -0.75 2.40 -9.36
CA GLY A 179 -1.92 1.79 -8.70
C GLY A 179 -2.70 2.76 -7.81
N ALA A 180 -2.04 3.80 -7.28
CA ALA A 180 -2.74 4.87 -6.55
C ALA A 180 -3.68 5.68 -7.47
N VAL A 181 -3.40 5.76 -8.77
CA VAL A 181 -4.30 6.37 -9.75
C VAL A 181 -5.57 5.53 -9.92
N VAL A 182 -5.42 4.20 -10.00
CA VAL A 182 -6.56 3.26 -10.03
C VAL A 182 -7.39 3.38 -8.76
N ALA A 183 -6.73 3.33 -7.60
CA ALA A 183 -7.37 3.47 -6.29
C ALA A 183 -8.13 4.79 -6.17
N ALA A 184 -7.58 5.90 -6.65
CA ALA A 184 -8.25 7.20 -6.63
C ALA A 184 -9.50 7.24 -7.52
N ARG A 185 -9.44 6.68 -8.74
CA ARG A 185 -10.60 6.58 -9.64
C ARG A 185 -11.70 5.68 -9.05
N LEU A 186 -11.32 4.51 -8.53
CA LEU A 186 -12.28 3.60 -7.90
C LEU A 186 -12.90 4.24 -6.65
N ARG A 187 -12.09 4.92 -5.83
CA ARG A 187 -12.59 5.66 -4.67
C ARG A 187 -13.58 6.74 -5.08
N GLN A 188 -13.27 7.53 -6.10
CA GLN A 188 -14.19 8.54 -6.62
C GLN A 188 -15.52 7.93 -7.03
N TRP A 189 -15.48 6.87 -7.82
CA TRP A 189 -16.67 6.18 -8.29
C TRP A 189 -17.47 5.57 -7.12
N LEU A 190 -16.79 4.91 -6.18
CA LEU A 190 -17.43 4.28 -5.03
C LEU A 190 -18.08 5.32 -4.10
N GLN A 191 -17.40 6.44 -3.81
CA GLN A 191 -17.97 7.51 -3.00
C GLN A 191 -19.18 8.17 -3.67
N ALA A 192 -19.19 8.29 -4.99
CA ALA A 192 -20.30 8.88 -5.73
C ALA A 192 -21.52 7.94 -5.85
N ASN A 193 -21.30 6.64 -6.06
CA ASN A 193 -22.37 5.69 -6.40
C ASN A 193 -22.79 4.80 -5.21
N TYR A 194 -21.87 4.53 -4.29
CA TYR A 194 -22.03 3.60 -3.17
C TYR A 194 -21.35 4.14 -1.89
N PRO A 195 -21.69 5.36 -1.43
CA PRO A 195 -20.98 6.01 -0.32
C PRO A 195 -21.01 5.19 0.98
N ASN A 196 -22.07 4.40 1.20
CA ASN A 196 -22.21 3.54 2.37
C ASN A 196 -21.28 2.33 2.34
N ASN A 197 -20.79 1.92 1.17
CA ASN A 197 -19.86 0.80 1.04
C ASN A 197 -18.39 1.25 1.21
N TYR A 198 -18.09 2.55 1.06
CA TYR A 198 -16.74 3.08 1.26
C TYR A 198 -16.39 3.14 2.76
N LEU A 199 -15.34 2.41 3.15
CA LEU A 199 -14.87 2.35 4.54
C LEU A 199 -13.68 3.27 4.76
N CYS A 200 -12.56 2.96 4.12
CA CYS A 200 -11.35 3.76 4.16
C CYS A 200 -10.48 3.49 2.93
N SER A 201 -9.42 4.26 2.78
CA SER A 201 -8.44 4.03 1.73
C SER A 201 -7.08 4.60 2.08
N PHE A 202 -6.06 4.19 1.33
CA PHE A 202 -4.71 4.67 1.49
C PHE A 202 -4.00 4.72 0.13
N SER A 203 -3.02 5.61 0.01
CA SER A 203 -2.17 5.69 -1.18
C SER A 203 -0.71 5.94 -0.81
N PHE A 204 0.21 5.18 -1.40
CA PHE A 204 1.65 5.43 -1.33
C PHE A 204 2.12 6.08 -2.61
N GLY A 205 2.92 7.15 -2.51
CA GLY A 205 3.54 7.76 -3.70
C GLY A 205 2.51 8.21 -4.75
N GLY A 206 1.31 8.58 -4.32
CA GLY A 206 0.15 8.76 -5.19
C GLY A 206 0.25 9.99 -6.12
N PRO A 207 0.32 9.82 -7.46
CA PRO A 207 0.38 10.94 -8.41
C PRO A 207 -0.84 11.86 -8.35
N THR A 208 -1.95 11.39 -7.79
CA THR A 208 -3.24 12.09 -7.72
C THR A 208 -3.46 12.83 -6.41
N ARG A 209 -2.43 12.94 -5.54
CA ARG A 209 -2.54 13.61 -4.24
C ARG A 209 -2.95 15.08 -4.41
N PRO A 210 -4.05 15.55 -3.78
CA PRO A 210 -4.42 16.96 -3.78
C PRO A 210 -3.45 17.77 -2.92
N VAL A 211 -3.43 19.09 -3.11
CA VAL A 211 -2.73 20.01 -2.20
C VAL A 211 -3.29 19.82 -0.79
N GLY A 212 -2.40 19.72 0.20
CA GLY A 212 -2.80 19.50 1.60
C GLY A 212 -3.19 18.06 1.95
N GLY A 213 -3.23 17.14 0.98
CA GLY A 213 -3.48 15.72 1.27
C GLY A 213 -2.38 15.12 2.13
N ALA A 214 -2.75 14.59 3.30
CA ALA A 214 -1.85 14.03 4.31
C ALA A 214 -2.52 12.89 5.09
N TYR A 215 -1.74 12.13 5.86
CA TYR A 215 -2.30 11.22 6.86
C TYR A 215 -2.89 11.99 8.06
N TYR A 216 -3.72 11.33 8.88
CA TYR A 216 -4.38 11.96 10.03
C TYR A 216 -3.37 12.55 11.02
N GLY A 217 -3.55 13.83 11.37
CA GLY A 217 -2.64 14.57 12.25
C GLY A 217 -1.25 14.85 11.65
N GLY A 218 -1.02 14.47 10.39
CA GLY A 218 0.23 14.63 9.68
C GLY A 218 0.39 16.00 9.03
N LEU A 219 1.65 16.40 8.86
CA LEU A 219 1.98 17.51 7.98
C LEU A 219 1.93 17.05 6.53
N ALA A 220 1.19 17.78 5.70
CA ALA A 220 1.13 17.50 4.27
C ALA A 220 2.51 17.66 3.63
N ALA A 221 2.87 16.73 2.75
CA ALA A 221 4.00 16.89 1.86
C ALA A 221 3.82 18.18 1.01
N PRO A 222 4.91 18.89 0.66
CA PRO A 222 4.83 20.17 -0.03
C PRO A 222 4.14 20.02 -1.38
N GLY A 223 3.42 21.06 -1.81
CA GLY A 223 2.75 21.09 -3.10
C GLY A 223 1.71 19.98 -3.25
N ARG A 224 1.81 19.19 -4.32
CA ARG A 224 0.80 18.22 -4.79
C ARG A 224 1.38 17.05 -5.58
N GLY A 225 0.54 16.06 -5.88
CA GLY A 225 0.88 14.97 -6.78
C GLY A 225 1.21 15.43 -8.20
N ILE A 226 2.09 14.70 -8.89
CA ILE A 226 2.59 15.05 -10.23
C ILE A 226 1.51 14.93 -11.32
N GLY A 227 0.47 14.12 -11.14
CA GLY A 227 -0.60 13.97 -12.11
C GLY A 227 -1.34 15.29 -12.39
N SER A 228 -1.80 15.46 -13.63
CA SER A 228 -2.69 16.58 -13.98
C SER A 228 -4.04 16.48 -13.29
N TRP A 229 -4.53 15.25 -13.07
CA TRP A 229 -5.74 14.94 -12.32
C TRP A 229 -5.42 14.58 -10.87
N ARG A 230 -6.16 15.19 -9.93
CA ARG A 230 -6.05 14.97 -8.48
C ARG A 230 -7.42 14.73 -7.90
N TYR A 231 -7.48 13.98 -6.79
CA TYR A 231 -8.75 13.63 -6.20
C TYR A 231 -8.70 13.44 -4.68
N GLY A 232 -9.75 13.93 -4.03
CA GLY A 232 -10.06 13.67 -2.63
C GLY A 232 -10.26 14.93 -1.80
N ASP A 233 -11.17 14.84 -0.85
CA ASP A 233 -11.40 15.85 0.17
C ASP A 233 -10.38 15.65 1.30
N THR A 234 -9.51 16.64 1.52
CA THR A 234 -8.47 16.60 2.56
C THR A 234 -9.04 16.65 3.98
N GLY A 235 -10.34 16.99 4.15
CA GLY A 235 -11.05 16.87 5.41
C GLY A 235 -11.60 15.46 5.69
N ASP A 236 -11.64 14.58 4.68
CA ASP A 236 -12.10 13.20 4.85
C ASP A 236 -10.95 12.28 5.31
N TRP A 237 -10.83 12.13 6.62
CA TRP A 237 -9.81 11.31 7.28
C TRP A 237 -9.90 9.81 7.01
N ARG A 238 -10.88 9.35 6.22
CA ARG A 238 -10.94 7.96 5.74
C ARG A 238 -9.87 7.67 4.70
N HIS A 239 -9.33 8.67 4.01
CA HIS A 239 -8.20 8.49 3.10
C HIS A 239 -6.87 8.87 3.77
N CYS A 240 -5.87 7.99 3.65
CA CYS A 240 -4.51 8.24 4.13
C CYS A 240 -3.56 8.47 2.94
N TRP A 241 -3.13 9.72 2.74
CA TRP A 241 -2.09 10.05 1.76
C TRP A 241 -0.70 9.85 2.36
N LEU A 242 -0.03 8.77 1.97
CA LEU A 242 1.32 8.42 2.39
C LEU A 242 2.29 8.96 1.35
N ALA A 243 2.76 10.17 1.62
CA ALA A 243 3.62 10.95 0.75
C ALA A 243 4.89 11.36 1.50
N ASP A 244 6.04 10.96 0.98
CA ASP A 244 7.31 11.47 1.46
C ASP A 244 7.57 12.87 0.87
N PRO A 245 7.97 13.88 1.66
CA PRO A 245 8.26 15.21 1.14
C PRO A 245 9.33 15.25 0.05
N ALA A 246 10.24 14.26 0.03
CA ALA A 246 11.25 14.11 -1.01
C ALA A 246 10.80 13.20 -2.18
N ASP A 247 9.57 12.65 -2.13
CA ASP A 247 8.98 11.92 -3.25
C ASP A 247 8.38 12.87 -4.29
N MET A 248 9.10 13.05 -5.41
CA MET A 248 8.71 13.96 -6.50
C MET A 248 7.33 13.64 -7.09
N TYR A 249 6.86 12.38 -7.05
CA TYR A 249 5.54 12.03 -7.59
C TYR A 249 4.39 12.58 -6.75
N THR A 250 4.68 12.93 -5.50
CA THR A 250 3.70 13.45 -4.54
C THR A 250 3.98 14.89 -4.13
N SER A 251 5.13 15.44 -4.46
CA SER A 251 5.66 16.69 -3.87
C SER A 251 6.04 17.75 -4.91
N VAL A 252 5.28 17.83 -6.00
CA VAL A 252 5.48 18.81 -7.07
C VAL A 252 5.00 20.20 -6.63
N PRO A 253 5.75 21.29 -6.91
CA PRO A 253 5.30 22.65 -6.62
C PRO A 253 3.95 22.99 -7.24
N ASP A 254 3.10 23.72 -6.52
CA ASP A 254 1.81 24.16 -7.04
C ASP A 254 1.91 25.49 -7.80
N ASN A 255 2.72 25.49 -8.86
CA ASN A 255 2.98 26.65 -9.72
C ASN A 255 3.29 26.22 -11.17
N ASN A 256 3.73 27.15 -12.02
CA ASN A 256 4.05 26.86 -13.42
C ASN A 256 5.10 25.74 -13.60
N THR A 257 6.10 25.66 -12.74
CA THR A 257 7.09 24.57 -12.77
C THR A 257 6.40 23.23 -12.59
N GLY A 258 5.50 23.14 -11.60
CA GLY A 258 4.75 21.91 -11.41
C GLY A 258 3.79 21.60 -12.54
N ALA A 259 3.18 22.59 -13.17
CA ALA A 259 2.31 22.38 -14.33
C ALA A 259 3.09 21.73 -15.49
N ILE A 260 4.31 22.20 -15.75
CA ILE A 260 5.21 21.60 -16.75
C ILE A 260 5.55 20.15 -16.39
N MET A 261 5.89 19.88 -15.12
CA MET A 261 6.16 18.53 -14.64
C MET A 261 4.94 17.60 -14.81
N SER A 262 3.73 18.11 -14.54
CA SER A 262 2.49 17.37 -14.78
C SER A 262 2.30 17.05 -16.26
N THR A 263 2.52 18.01 -17.16
CA THR A 263 2.43 17.76 -18.60
C THR A 263 3.43 16.69 -19.05
N ALA A 264 4.68 16.74 -18.56
CA ALA A 264 5.68 15.73 -18.88
C ALA A 264 5.25 14.33 -18.40
N TYR A 265 4.79 14.21 -17.15
CA TYR A 265 4.26 12.95 -16.61
C TYR A 265 3.08 12.42 -17.44
N ASP A 266 2.17 13.31 -17.80
CA ASP A 266 0.97 13.02 -18.56
C ASP A 266 1.23 12.54 -20.00
N ILE A 267 2.35 12.94 -20.59
CA ILE A 267 2.86 12.46 -21.88
C ILE A 267 3.44 11.07 -21.70
N VAL A 268 4.34 10.90 -20.73
CA VAL A 268 5.04 9.63 -20.46
C VAL A 268 4.04 8.51 -20.14
N THR A 269 3.01 8.79 -19.35
CA THR A 269 1.98 7.81 -18.98
C THR A 269 1.06 7.40 -20.14
N ALA A 270 1.04 8.16 -21.24
CA ALA A 270 0.29 7.85 -22.45
C ALA A 270 1.06 6.97 -23.44
N VAL A 271 2.39 6.86 -23.29
CA VAL A 271 3.27 6.18 -24.24
C VAL A 271 3.08 4.67 -24.16
N GLN A 272 3.06 4.03 -25.32
CA GLN A 272 3.11 2.59 -25.49
C GLN A 272 4.08 2.25 -26.64
N LEU A 273 5.22 1.63 -26.32
CA LEU A 273 6.27 1.34 -27.31
C LEU A 273 5.80 0.45 -28.46
N THR A 274 4.80 -0.41 -28.21
CA THR A 274 4.22 -1.31 -29.20
C THR A 274 3.10 -0.69 -30.05
N ASP A 275 2.67 0.53 -29.74
CA ASP A 275 1.59 1.23 -30.45
C ASP A 275 1.96 2.71 -30.70
N PRO A 276 2.85 2.97 -31.68
CA PRO A 276 3.35 4.32 -31.94
C PRO A 276 2.27 5.28 -32.45
N LEU A 277 1.29 4.79 -33.22
CA LEU A 277 0.21 5.63 -33.76
C LEU A 277 -0.74 6.11 -32.65
N ALA A 278 -1.17 5.22 -31.75
CA ALA A 278 -1.97 5.62 -30.61
C ALA A 278 -1.19 6.53 -29.65
N THR A 279 0.11 6.26 -29.47
CA THR A 279 1.02 7.11 -28.70
C THR A 279 1.07 8.53 -29.26
N ALA A 280 1.29 8.68 -30.57
CA ALA A 280 1.34 9.99 -31.23
C ALA A 280 0.04 10.79 -31.04
N ASN A 281 -1.11 10.15 -31.26
CA ASN A 281 -2.43 10.78 -31.08
C ASN A 281 -2.68 11.23 -29.63
N ALA A 282 -2.28 10.43 -28.64
CA ALA A 282 -2.45 10.77 -27.24
C ALA A 282 -1.56 11.95 -26.80
N ILE A 283 -0.34 12.04 -27.36
CA ILE A 283 0.61 13.13 -27.10
C ILE A 283 0.16 14.42 -27.81
N ALA A 284 -0.42 14.32 -29.02
CA ALA A 284 -0.86 15.47 -29.80
C ALA A 284 -1.86 16.37 -29.07
N ASN A 285 -2.74 15.78 -28.27
CA ASN A 285 -3.70 16.52 -27.45
C ASN A 285 -3.03 17.30 -26.31
N LYS A 286 -1.78 17.01 -25.97
CA LYS A 286 -1.06 17.62 -24.83
C LYS A 286 0.05 18.56 -25.26
N VAL A 287 0.78 18.25 -26.35
CA VAL A 287 1.85 19.10 -26.89
C VAL A 287 1.90 18.97 -28.43
N PRO A 288 1.33 19.91 -29.19
CA PRO A 288 1.29 19.85 -30.66
C PRO A 288 2.67 19.78 -31.32
N VAL A 289 3.70 20.41 -30.74
CA VAL A 289 5.04 20.51 -31.33
C VAL A 289 5.83 19.19 -31.28
N ILE A 290 5.57 18.32 -30.29
CA ILE A 290 6.25 17.02 -30.16
C ILE A 290 5.77 16.04 -31.25
N VAL A 291 4.55 16.26 -31.76
CA VAL A 291 3.90 15.42 -32.77
C VAL A 291 4.64 15.43 -34.09
N ASP A 292 5.05 16.61 -34.56
CA ASP A 292 5.75 16.77 -35.83
C ASP A 292 7.10 16.04 -35.80
N GLN A 293 7.79 16.04 -34.65
CA GLN A 293 9.04 15.31 -34.46
C GLN A 293 8.82 13.79 -34.38
N PHE A 294 7.74 13.36 -33.72
CA PHE A 294 7.39 11.94 -33.62
C PHE A 294 6.97 11.34 -34.96
N PHE A 295 6.22 12.08 -35.80
CA PHE A 295 5.85 11.59 -37.13
C PHE A 295 6.99 11.67 -38.15
N ALA A 296 7.96 12.58 -37.97
CA ALA A 296 9.15 12.64 -38.81
C ALA A 296 10.09 11.46 -38.59
N ASP A 297 10.23 10.99 -37.33
CA ASP A 297 10.99 9.79 -36.98
C ASP A 297 10.37 9.11 -35.73
N PRO A 298 9.45 8.15 -35.93
CA PRO A 298 8.80 7.45 -34.83
C PRO A 298 9.79 6.70 -33.94
N GLY A 299 10.91 6.22 -34.49
CA GLY A 299 11.94 5.51 -33.74
C GLY A 299 12.69 6.45 -32.79
N ALA A 300 13.17 7.59 -33.30
CA ALA A 300 13.84 8.59 -32.48
C ALA A 300 12.89 9.26 -31.46
N GLY A 301 11.62 9.46 -31.84
CA GLY A 301 10.58 9.97 -30.94
C GLY A 301 10.36 9.03 -29.75
N ILE A 302 10.24 7.73 -30.02
CA ILE A 302 10.12 6.71 -28.97
C ILE A 302 11.36 6.66 -28.08
N ASP A 303 12.57 6.69 -28.65
CA ASP A 303 13.82 6.68 -27.89
C ASP A 303 13.98 7.91 -27.01
N ALA A 304 13.64 9.09 -27.52
CA ALA A 304 13.69 10.34 -26.77
C ALA A 304 12.65 10.37 -25.63
N ILE A 305 11.42 9.90 -25.90
CA ILE A 305 10.37 9.79 -24.88
C ILE A 305 10.70 8.70 -23.87
N GLY A 306 11.33 7.59 -24.26
CA GLY A 306 11.82 6.57 -23.34
C GLY A 306 12.91 7.10 -22.40
N ARG A 307 13.83 7.93 -22.92
CA ARG A 307 14.89 8.59 -22.13
C ARG A 307 14.33 9.67 -21.20
N ALA A 308 13.40 10.51 -21.69
CA ALA A 308 12.70 11.50 -20.87
C ALA A 308 11.78 10.82 -19.83
N GLY A 309 11.14 9.73 -20.24
CA GLY A 309 10.35 8.84 -19.39
C GLY A 309 11.21 8.30 -18.27
N ARG A 310 12.44 7.86 -18.54
CA ARG A 310 13.40 7.44 -17.51
C ARG A 310 13.76 8.54 -16.53
N PHE A 311 13.89 9.80 -16.98
CA PHE A 311 14.10 10.94 -16.08
C PHE A 311 12.89 11.24 -15.17
N VAL A 312 11.66 11.03 -15.66
CA VAL A 312 10.42 11.15 -14.86
C VAL A 312 10.17 9.92 -13.99
N ILE A 313 10.65 8.75 -14.43
CA ILE A 313 10.39 7.42 -13.85
C ILE A 313 11.45 7.00 -12.85
N ASP A 314 12.69 7.47 -12.99
CA ASP A 314 13.81 7.23 -12.08
C ASP A 314 13.40 7.76 -10.72
N GLY A 315 12.83 6.84 -9.94
CA GLY A 315 12.17 7.14 -8.70
C GLY A 315 13.14 7.86 -7.80
N THR A 316 12.67 8.94 -7.19
CA THR A 316 13.34 9.39 -5.96
C THR A 316 13.44 8.17 -5.07
N ARG A 317 14.61 7.90 -4.50
CA ARG A 317 14.80 6.83 -3.50
C ARG A 317 13.63 6.77 -2.48
N PRO A 318 13.10 7.91 -1.98
CA PRO A 318 11.85 7.96 -1.22
C PRO A 318 10.63 7.20 -1.79
N HIS A 319 10.43 7.23 -3.11
CA HIS A 319 9.27 6.63 -3.78
C HIS A 319 9.19 5.11 -3.62
N ILE A 320 10.33 4.41 -3.53
CA ILE A 320 10.38 2.94 -3.44
C ILE A 320 10.63 2.42 -2.00
N GLU A 321 10.93 3.32 -1.07
CA GLU A 321 11.36 2.98 0.29
C GLU A 321 10.30 3.29 1.36
N TYR A 322 9.02 3.47 1.01
CA TYR A 322 7.94 3.70 1.97
C TYR A 322 7.86 2.65 3.11
N HIS A 323 8.39 1.45 2.89
CA HIS A 323 8.45 0.39 3.90
C HIS A 323 9.64 0.53 4.88
N LEU A 324 10.63 1.36 4.56
CA LEU A 324 11.81 1.65 5.39
C LEU A 324 11.77 3.05 5.99
N ARG A 325 11.14 3.99 5.28
CA ARG A 325 11.15 5.41 5.64
C ARG A 325 10.13 5.70 6.72
N GLU A 326 10.56 6.51 7.67
CA GLU A 326 9.76 6.89 8.83
C GLU A 326 8.99 8.17 8.58
N VAL A 327 7.71 8.17 8.97
CA VAL A 327 6.90 9.40 9.12
C VAL A 327 7.24 10.15 10.41
N TRP A 328 7.60 9.39 11.44
CA TRP A 328 8.14 9.83 12.72
C TRP A 328 8.91 8.65 13.35
N PRO A 329 9.77 8.90 14.34
CA PRO A 329 10.65 7.86 14.90
C PRO A 329 9.89 6.58 15.29
N GLY A 330 10.30 5.44 14.73
CA GLY A 330 9.69 4.13 14.98
C GLY A 330 8.44 3.80 14.17
N GLN A 331 7.96 4.72 13.32
CA GLN A 331 6.78 4.51 12.49
C GLN A 331 7.08 4.72 11.02
N THR A 332 7.09 3.63 10.24
CA THR A 332 7.22 3.71 8.78
C THR A 332 5.90 4.11 8.11
N TYR A 333 5.97 4.61 6.88
CA TYR A 333 4.77 4.84 6.06
C TYR A 333 3.97 3.55 5.87
N LEU A 334 4.63 2.40 5.66
CA LEU A 334 3.95 1.10 5.61
C LEU A 334 3.20 0.81 6.92
N GLY A 335 3.88 0.96 8.06
CA GLY A 335 3.24 0.72 9.34
C GLY A 335 2.07 1.68 9.59
N LEU A 336 2.15 2.92 9.11
CA LEU A 336 1.08 3.90 9.26
C LEU A 336 -0.14 3.53 8.42
N ALA A 337 0.08 3.01 7.22
CA ALA A 337 -0.99 2.45 6.39
C ALA A 337 -1.70 1.28 7.10
N VAL A 338 -0.93 0.39 7.70
CA VAL A 338 -1.46 -0.74 8.49
C VAL A 338 -2.30 -0.21 9.65
N GLN A 339 -1.76 0.75 10.42
CA GLN A 339 -2.48 1.37 11.54
C GLN A 339 -3.80 1.99 11.07
N HIS A 340 -3.78 2.75 9.96
CA HIS A 340 -4.96 3.39 9.37
C HIS A 340 -6.03 2.37 8.97
N VAL A 341 -5.65 1.31 8.25
CA VAL A 341 -6.58 0.27 7.83
C VAL A 341 -7.17 -0.43 9.05
N ARG A 342 -6.34 -0.83 10.02
CA ARG A 342 -6.81 -1.51 11.23
C ARG A 342 -7.78 -0.64 12.03
N ASP A 343 -7.44 0.62 12.24
CA ASP A 343 -8.30 1.57 12.97
C ASP A 343 -9.68 1.68 12.33
N TRP A 344 -9.77 2.05 11.04
CA TRP A 344 -11.05 2.18 10.36
C TRP A 344 -11.84 0.87 10.27
N CYS A 345 -11.16 -0.24 10.00
CA CYS A 345 -11.80 -1.56 9.94
C CYS A 345 -12.35 -2.02 11.28
N SER A 346 -11.70 -1.68 12.39
CA SER A 346 -12.15 -2.06 13.74
C SER A 346 -13.39 -1.31 14.21
N ARG A 347 -13.69 -0.15 13.61
CA ARG A 347 -14.84 0.70 13.95
C ARG A 347 -16.16 0.20 13.38
N VAL A 348 -16.13 -0.73 12.43
CA VAL A 348 -17.29 -1.19 11.68
C VAL A 348 -17.34 -2.70 11.69
N ALA A 349 -18.44 -3.27 12.18
CA ALA A 349 -18.66 -4.70 12.07
C ALA A 349 -18.76 -5.10 10.58
N PRO A 350 -18.11 -6.19 10.16
CA PRO A 350 -18.19 -6.69 8.80
C PRO A 350 -19.62 -7.16 8.50
N ALA A 351 -20.07 -6.92 7.27
CA ALA A 351 -21.39 -7.35 6.84
C ALA A 351 -21.47 -8.89 6.87
N ALA A 352 -22.59 -9.43 7.38
CA ALA A 352 -22.87 -10.86 7.30
C ALA A 352 -23.04 -11.25 5.82
N ALA A 353 -22.43 -12.36 5.43
CA ALA A 353 -22.53 -12.91 4.08
C ALA A 353 -23.82 -13.70 3.86
#